data_AF-A0A6S7JQX0-F1
#
_entry.id   AF-A0A6S7JQX0-F1
#
_cell.length_a   1.000
_cell.length_b   1.000
_cell.length_c   1.000
_cell.angle_alpha   90.00
_cell.angle_beta   90.00
_cell.angle_gamma   90.00
#
_symmetry.space_group_name_H-M   'P 1'
#
loop_
_entity.id
_entity.type
_entity.pdbx_description
1 polymer ?
#
loop_
_entity_poly.entity_id
_entity_poly.type
_entity_poly.pdbx_seq_one_letter_code
_entity_poly.pdbx_strand_id
1 'polypeptide(L)'
;MAREVWAWCMTRNIWLTASHIPGKLNVVADKASRVFDDSTEWKLDANIFPKLTAHFGTPEVDMFASRLNYQMTPFVSWHPDPQAWAIDAFTLDWNNIFFYAFPPFSIIPQVLQKLDTAQTQAILIVPNWPTQPWYPMLTRLLIQQPILLPKHKSNVSLPFKQEKEHPLGKQLKLMACLLSGDPCQVRAFHQKLKQQYSTPGGLEHKNNTKSFSTSGSHLLISGMQIPFIQL
;
A
#
# COMPACT_ATOMS: atom_id res chain seq x y z
N MET A 1 19.61 -13.29 23.76
CA MET A 1 19.15 -11.91 24.04
C MET A 1 19.94 -11.18 25.11
N ALA A 2 19.81 -11.46 26.43
CA ALA A 2 20.50 -10.66 27.46
C ALA A 2 22.04 -10.65 27.33
N ARG A 3 22.63 -11.80 26.97
CA ARG A 3 24.08 -11.91 26.69
C ARG A 3 24.55 -11.11 25.47
N GLU A 4 23.74 -11.06 24.41
CA GLU A 4 24.05 -10.31 23.19
C GLU A 4 24.02 -8.80 23.45
N VAL A 5 23.00 -8.32 24.17
CA VAL A 5 22.89 -6.90 24.57
C VAL A 5 24.08 -6.50 25.45
N TRP A 6 24.45 -7.35 26.41
CA TRP A 6 25.61 -7.13 27.26
C TRP A 6 26.92 -7.04 26.46
N ALA A 7 27.17 -7.99 25.55
CA ALA A 7 28.35 -7.96 24.68
C ALA A 7 28.39 -6.72 23.77
N TRP A 8 27.23 -6.30 23.24
CA TRP A 8 27.10 -5.11 22.41
C TRP A 8 27.42 -3.82 23.19
N CYS A 9 27.00 -3.73 24.46
CA CYS A 9 27.31 -2.60 25.33
C CYS A 9 28.78 -2.58 25.77
N MET A 10 29.36 -3.74 26.13
CA MET A 10 30.77 -3.84 26.50
C MET A 10 31.69 -3.35 25.37
N THR A 11 31.42 -3.77 24.13
CA THR A 11 32.21 -3.36 22.95
C THR A 11 32.14 -1.86 22.65
N ARG A 12 31.15 -1.15 23.18
CA ARG A 12 30.95 0.30 22.99
C ARG A 12 31.20 1.11 24.25
N ASN A 13 31.71 0.49 25.30
CA ASN A 13 31.94 1.10 26.60
C ASN A 13 30.68 1.76 27.19
N ILE A 14 29.51 1.16 26.95
CA ILE A 14 28.21 1.61 27.46
C ILE A 14 27.94 0.91 28.79
N TRP A 15 27.74 1.70 29.85
CA TRP A 15 27.34 1.19 31.15
C TRP A 15 25.83 0.98 31.22
N LEU A 16 25.41 -0.25 31.54
CA LEU A 16 24.01 -0.61 31.74
C LEU A 16 23.70 -0.79 33.22
N THR A 17 22.61 -0.19 33.66
CA THR A 17 22.01 -0.44 34.98
C THR A 17 20.55 -0.82 34.80
N ALA A 18 20.11 -1.89 35.43
CA ALA A 18 18.71 -2.29 35.45
C ALA A 18 18.12 -1.99 36.82
N SER A 19 17.03 -1.24 36.86
CA SER A 19 16.26 -0.97 38.08
C SER A 19 14.81 -1.40 37.85
N HIS A 20 14.25 -2.15 38.80
CA HIS A 20 12.84 -2.49 38.76
C HIS A 20 11.97 -1.25 39.01
N ILE A 21 11.12 -0.90 38.05
CA ILE A 21 10.12 0.15 38.18
C ILE A 21 8.77 -0.50 38.50
N PRO A 22 8.15 -0.20 39.65
CA PRO A 22 6.81 -0.68 39.97
C PRO A 22 5.81 -0.33 38.86
N GLY A 23 4.92 -1.26 38.47
CA GLY A 23 4.00 -1.09 37.33
C GLY A 23 3.14 0.19 37.38
N LYS A 24 2.80 0.68 38.58
CA LYS A 24 2.08 1.96 38.78
C LYS A 24 2.86 3.20 38.31
N LEU A 25 4.19 3.11 38.19
CA LEU A 25 5.08 4.16 37.71
C LEU A 25 5.50 3.92 36.26
N ASN A 26 5.34 2.69 35.74
CA ASN A 26 5.64 2.34 34.36
C ASN A 26 4.51 2.72 33.38
N VAL A 27 3.65 3.67 33.74
CA VAL A 27 2.41 3.98 33.02
C VAL A 27 2.66 4.36 31.56
N VAL A 28 3.76 5.07 31.26
CA VAL A 28 4.09 5.49 29.89
C VAL A 28 4.47 4.31 29.02
N ALA A 29 5.37 3.42 29.49
CA ALA A 29 5.78 2.25 28.72
C ALA A 29 4.68 1.18 28.67
N ASP A 30 3.93 0.98 29.77
CA ASP A 30 2.73 0.14 29.79
C ASP A 30 1.67 0.66 28.83
N LYS A 31 1.41 1.98 28.79
CA LYS A 31 0.48 2.57 27.83
C LYS A 31 0.98 2.42 26.40
N ALA A 32 2.26 2.71 26.13
CA ALA A 32 2.84 2.57 24.79
C ALA A 32 2.82 1.12 24.28
N SER A 33 3.06 0.13 25.16
CA SER A 33 2.94 -1.30 24.82
C SER A 33 1.50 -1.79 24.69
N ARG A 34 0.54 -1.15 25.36
CA ARG A 34 -0.90 -1.45 25.25
C ARG A 34 -1.57 -0.74 24.07
N VAL A 35 -0.97 0.33 23.53
CA VAL A 35 -1.37 0.98 22.27
C VAL A 35 -0.73 0.21 21.11
N PHE A 36 -1.13 -1.05 20.98
CA PHE A 36 -0.86 -1.81 19.77
C PHE A 36 -2.04 -1.55 18.82
N ASP A 37 -1.79 -0.75 17.78
CA ASP A 37 -2.81 -0.39 16.81
C ASP A 37 -2.92 -1.47 15.73
N ASP A 38 -3.81 -2.44 15.95
CA ASP A 38 -4.12 -3.47 14.96
C ASP A 38 -4.51 -2.90 13.59
N SER A 39 -4.93 -1.63 13.50
CA SER A 39 -5.41 -1.04 12.25
C SER A 39 -4.31 -0.87 11.19
N THR A 40 -3.04 -0.88 11.57
CA THR A 40 -1.90 -0.81 10.63
C THR A 40 -1.32 -2.18 10.28
N GLU A 41 -1.75 -3.24 10.97
CA GLU A 41 -1.14 -4.57 10.85
C GLU A 41 -1.86 -5.51 9.87
N TRP A 42 -2.86 -4.99 9.15
CA TRP A 42 -3.59 -5.77 8.15
C TRP A 42 -2.67 -6.15 6.99
N LYS A 43 -2.48 -7.46 6.81
CA LYS A 43 -1.67 -8.05 5.75
C LYS A 43 -2.54 -8.44 4.56
N LEU A 44 -2.13 -8.10 3.35
CA LEU A 44 -2.74 -8.61 2.12
C LEU A 44 -2.66 -10.15 2.07
N ASP A 45 -3.72 -10.82 1.63
CA ASP A 45 -3.77 -12.28 1.54
C ASP A 45 -2.58 -12.85 0.75
N ALA A 46 -1.99 -13.92 1.28
CA ALA A 46 -0.76 -14.52 0.77
C ALA A 46 -0.89 -15.05 -0.67
N ASN A 47 -2.12 -15.31 -1.16
CA ASN A 47 -2.35 -15.75 -2.54
C ASN A 47 -2.47 -14.58 -3.53
N ILE A 48 -2.64 -13.35 -3.04
CA ILE A 48 -2.81 -12.16 -3.88
C ILE A 48 -1.46 -11.55 -4.24
N PHE A 49 -0.57 -11.40 -3.25
CA PHE A 49 0.73 -10.75 -3.48
C PHE A 49 1.58 -11.40 -4.60
N PRO A 50 1.74 -12.73 -4.67
CA PRO A 50 2.47 -13.38 -5.77
C PRO A 50 1.84 -13.15 -7.14
N LYS A 51 0.50 -13.07 -7.22
CA LYS A 51 -0.20 -12.80 -8.49
C LYS A 51 0.02 -11.36 -8.94
N LEU A 52 0.03 -10.41 -8.00
CA LEU A 52 0.29 -9.00 -8.30
C LEU A 52 1.72 -8.80 -8.81
N THR A 53 2.71 -9.42 -8.16
CA THR A 53 4.11 -9.32 -8.58
C THR A 53 4.39 -10.04 -9.90
N ALA A 54 3.69 -11.14 -10.18
CA ALA A 54 3.72 -11.76 -11.51
C ALA A 54 3.13 -10.86 -12.62
N HIS A 55 2.15 -10.01 -12.28
CA HIS A 55 1.48 -9.13 -13.25
C HIS A 55 2.16 -7.77 -13.44
N PHE A 56 2.65 -7.15 -12.36
CA PHE A 56 3.22 -5.80 -12.36
C PHE A 56 4.74 -5.78 -12.33
N GLY A 57 5.39 -6.92 -12.11
CA GLY A 57 6.83 -7.02 -11.88
C GLY A 57 7.15 -7.25 -10.40
N THR A 58 8.40 -7.64 -10.14
CA THR A 58 8.87 -7.96 -8.79
C THR A 58 9.46 -6.71 -8.13
N PRO A 59 8.84 -6.18 -7.06
CA PRO A 59 9.41 -5.07 -6.29
C PRO A 59 10.65 -5.53 -5.52
N GLU A 60 11.46 -4.57 -5.09
CA GLU A 60 12.73 -4.76 -4.40
C GLU A 60 12.59 -4.72 -2.88
N VAL A 61 11.54 -4.07 -2.36
CA VAL A 61 11.34 -3.83 -0.94
C VAL A 61 9.86 -3.59 -0.60
N ASP A 62 9.45 -4.02 0.60
CA ASP A 62 8.16 -3.68 1.21
C ASP A 62 8.31 -2.43 2.10
N MET A 63 7.78 -1.29 1.64
CA MET A 63 8.02 0.01 2.31
C MET A 63 7.13 0.26 3.53
N PHE A 64 6.07 -0.51 3.76
CA PHE A 64 5.12 -0.22 4.85
C PHE A 64 4.71 -1.50 5.56
N ALA A 65 5.65 -2.06 6.33
CA ALA A 65 5.45 -3.33 7.01
C ALA A 65 6.10 -3.41 8.40
N SER A 66 5.65 -4.38 9.18
CA SER A 66 6.27 -4.85 10.41
C SER A 66 6.81 -6.26 10.20
N ARG A 67 7.58 -6.78 11.17
CA ARG A 67 7.99 -8.19 11.16
C ARG A 67 6.81 -9.17 11.14
N LEU A 68 5.60 -8.71 11.45
CA LEU A 68 4.39 -9.54 11.49
C LEU A 68 3.69 -9.59 10.14
N ASN A 69 3.70 -8.49 9.37
CA ASN A 69 2.88 -8.36 8.16
C ASN A 69 3.64 -8.20 6.84
N TYR A 70 4.98 -8.17 6.83
CA TYR A 70 5.76 -8.00 5.60
C TYR A 70 5.40 -9.04 4.53
N GLN A 71 5.35 -8.61 3.27
CA GLN A 71 5.15 -9.48 2.12
C GLN A 71 6.45 -9.99 1.52
N MET A 72 7.53 -9.25 1.71
CA MET A 72 8.85 -9.57 1.19
C MET A 72 9.97 -8.97 2.05
N THR A 73 11.19 -9.47 1.83
CA THR A 73 12.42 -8.91 2.41
C THR A 73 13.29 -8.32 1.30
N PRO A 74 13.93 -7.17 1.51
CA PRO A 74 13.87 -6.31 2.70
C PRO A 74 12.50 -5.64 2.91
N PHE A 75 12.23 -5.20 4.14
CA PHE A 75 11.05 -4.39 4.49
C PHE A 75 11.42 -3.21 5.40
N VAL A 76 10.58 -2.17 5.41
CA VAL A 76 10.75 -0.95 6.19
C VAL A 76 9.62 -0.83 7.22
N SER A 77 9.99 -0.59 8.48
CA SER A 77 9.04 -0.47 9.59
C SER A 77 8.92 0.95 10.12
N TRP A 78 7.73 1.34 10.58
CA TRP A 78 7.51 2.67 11.14
C TRP A 78 8.33 2.91 12.43
N HIS A 79 8.48 1.88 13.27
CA HIS A 79 9.29 1.91 14.49
C HIS A 79 10.55 1.04 14.36
N PRO A 80 11.56 1.22 15.24
CA PRO A 80 12.71 0.32 15.30
C PRO A 80 12.29 -1.15 15.39
N ASP A 81 12.65 -1.92 14.37
CA ASP A 81 12.44 -3.35 14.30
C ASP A 81 13.77 -4.03 13.96
N PRO A 82 14.25 -5.01 14.76
CA PRO A 82 15.52 -5.69 14.50
C PRO A 82 15.59 -6.44 13.17
N GLN A 83 14.43 -6.77 12.57
CA GLN A 83 14.36 -7.46 11.27
C GLN A 83 14.12 -6.49 10.10
N ALA A 84 13.75 -5.24 10.37
CA ALA A 84 13.55 -4.27 9.31
C ALA A 84 14.90 -3.82 8.74
N TRP A 85 14.91 -3.59 7.43
CA TRP A 85 16.04 -3.02 6.72
C TRP A 85 16.25 -1.55 7.08
N ALA A 86 15.16 -0.81 7.28
CA ALA A 86 15.18 0.58 7.68
C ALA A 86 13.97 0.96 8.54
N ILE A 87 14.03 2.14 9.13
CA ILE A 87 12.99 2.73 9.96
C ILE A 87 12.39 3.92 9.20
N ASP A 88 11.06 4.02 9.19
CA ASP A 88 10.27 5.06 8.55
C ASP A 88 10.60 5.25 7.06
N ALA A 89 9.72 4.73 6.19
CA ALA A 89 9.87 4.83 4.74
C ALA A 89 9.98 6.27 4.24
N PHE A 90 9.42 7.27 4.92
CA PHE A 90 9.52 8.66 4.48
C PHE A 90 10.91 9.25 4.68
N THR A 91 11.78 8.63 5.48
CA THR A 91 13.18 9.06 5.66
C THR A 91 14.11 8.58 4.54
N LEU A 92 13.69 7.56 3.79
CA LEU A 92 14.52 6.97 2.74
C LEU A 92 14.52 7.81 1.47
N ASP A 93 15.61 7.73 0.72
CA ASP A 93 15.61 8.11 -0.69
C ASP A 93 14.92 7.00 -1.50
N TRP A 94 13.86 7.36 -2.25
CA TRP A 94 13.10 6.42 -3.07
C TRP A 94 13.57 6.38 -4.53
N ASN A 95 14.57 7.19 -4.88
CA ASN A 95 15.13 7.24 -6.22
C ASN A 95 15.58 5.85 -6.68
N ASN A 96 15.15 5.44 -7.87
CA ASN A 96 15.50 4.17 -8.51
C ASN A 96 15.13 2.90 -7.71
N ILE A 97 14.20 2.97 -6.76
CA ILE A 97 13.72 1.80 -6.01
C ILE A 97 12.29 1.47 -6.45
N PHE A 98 12.09 0.33 -7.11
CA PHE A 98 10.76 -0.19 -7.37
C PHE A 98 10.24 -0.92 -6.14
N PHE A 99 9.19 -0.40 -5.47
CA PHE A 99 8.75 -0.96 -4.19
C PHE A 99 7.28 -1.41 -4.17
N TYR A 100 6.97 -2.26 -3.19
CA TYR A 100 5.61 -2.56 -2.77
C TYR A 100 5.23 -1.70 -1.57
N ALA A 101 3.98 -1.25 -1.52
CA ALA A 101 3.45 -0.51 -0.39
C ALA A 101 1.98 -0.88 -0.11
N PHE A 102 1.70 -1.19 1.15
CA PHE A 102 0.35 -1.22 1.69
C PHE A 102 0.24 -0.30 2.92
N PRO A 103 0.23 1.02 2.71
CA PRO A 103 0.32 1.98 3.80
C PRO A 103 -1.01 2.09 4.56
N PRO A 104 -0.98 2.56 5.82
CA PRO A 104 -2.18 3.07 6.49
C PRO A 104 -2.91 4.09 5.62
N PHE A 105 -4.25 4.02 5.58
CA PHE A 105 -5.02 4.77 4.58
C PHE A 105 -4.92 6.29 4.74
N SER A 106 -4.67 6.78 5.95
CA SER A 106 -4.49 8.20 6.25
C SER A 106 -3.28 8.83 5.57
N ILE A 107 -2.24 8.03 5.27
CA ILE A 107 -0.97 8.52 4.72
C ILE A 107 -0.83 8.30 3.20
N ILE A 108 -1.84 7.71 2.54
CA ILE A 108 -1.86 7.53 1.08
C ILE A 108 -1.49 8.83 0.33
N PRO A 109 -2.02 10.02 0.67
CA PRO A 109 -1.66 11.26 -0.03
C PRO A 109 -0.15 11.56 0.01
N GLN A 110 0.49 11.31 1.15
CA GLN A 110 1.91 11.56 1.36
C GLN A 110 2.77 10.57 0.58
N VAL A 111 2.35 9.30 0.51
CA VAL A 111 3.00 8.27 -0.32
C VAL A 111 2.95 8.67 -1.79
N LEU A 112 1.79 9.09 -2.29
CA LEU A 112 1.66 9.54 -3.68
C LEU A 112 2.55 10.75 -3.97
N GLN A 113 2.59 11.74 -3.07
CA GLN A 113 3.43 12.93 -3.22
C GLN A 113 4.92 12.61 -3.26
N LYS A 114 5.40 11.74 -2.35
CA LYS A 114 6.81 11.35 -2.33
C LYS A 114 7.16 10.49 -3.54
N LEU A 115 6.28 9.59 -3.99
CA LEU A 115 6.47 8.80 -5.20
C LEU A 115 6.63 9.68 -6.45
N ASP A 116 5.76 10.68 -6.61
CA ASP A 116 5.82 11.65 -7.72
C ASP A 116 7.13 12.46 -7.67
N THR A 117 7.49 12.96 -6.48
CA THR A 117 8.70 13.77 -6.28
C THR A 117 9.99 12.97 -6.53
N ALA A 118 10.04 11.72 -6.08
CA ALA A 118 11.19 10.84 -6.25
C ALA A 118 11.25 10.16 -7.63
N GLN A 119 10.29 10.45 -8.52
CA GLN A 119 10.18 9.87 -9.87
C GLN A 119 10.31 8.34 -9.91
N THR A 120 9.75 7.67 -8.91
CA THR A 120 9.94 6.23 -8.71
C THR A 120 8.69 5.44 -9.10
N GLN A 121 8.82 4.12 -9.17
CA GLN A 121 7.73 3.18 -9.43
C GLN A 121 7.31 2.45 -8.17
N ALA A 122 6.01 2.15 -8.06
CA ALA A 122 5.51 1.32 -6.96
C ALA A 122 4.28 0.50 -7.32
N ILE A 123 4.18 -0.68 -6.71
CA ILE A 123 2.91 -1.41 -6.56
C ILE A 123 2.26 -0.92 -5.26
N LEU A 124 1.20 -0.13 -5.39
CA LEU A 124 0.48 0.45 -4.27
C LEU A 124 -0.88 -0.23 -4.07
N ILE A 125 -1.14 -0.72 -2.86
CA ILE A 125 -2.44 -1.23 -2.44
C ILE A 125 -3.21 -0.12 -1.74
N VAL A 126 -4.40 0.20 -2.25
CA VAL A 126 -5.24 1.29 -1.74
C VAL A 126 -6.72 0.88 -1.73
N PRO A 127 -7.56 1.48 -0.88
CA PRO A 127 -9.00 1.31 -0.99
C PRO A 127 -9.52 1.99 -2.27
N ASN A 128 -10.45 1.33 -2.96
CA ASN A 128 -11.14 1.91 -4.11
C ASN A 128 -12.22 2.88 -3.61
N TRP A 129 -11.79 4.11 -3.28
CA TRP A 129 -12.64 5.21 -2.83
C TRP A 129 -12.53 6.41 -3.78
N PRO A 130 -13.29 6.41 -4.90
CA PRO A 130 -13.21 7.46 -5.92
C PRO A 130 -13.51 8.88 -5.44
N THR A 131 -14.21 9.01 -4.31
CA THR A 131 -14.59 10.29 -3.72
C THR A 131 -13.51 10.91 -2.83
N GLN A 132 -12.39 10.21 -2.61
CA GLN A 132 -11.31 10.74 -1.76
C GLN A 132 -10.47 11.78 -2.51
N PRO A 133 -10.01 12.86 -1.83
CA PRO A 133 -9.25 13.94 -2.47
C PRO A 133 -7.95 13.49 -3.16
N TRP A 134 -7.33 12.40 -2.70
CA TRP A 134 -6.10 11.85 -3.26
C TRP A 134 -6.33 10.99 -4.52
N TYR A 135 -7.57 10.58 -4.81
CA TYR A 135 -7.87 9.66 -5.90
C TYR A 135 -7.49 10.20 -7.30
N PRO A 136 -7.72 11.50 -7.63
CA PRO A 136 -7.27 12.06 -8.90
C PRO A 136 -5.74 12.04 -9.07
N MET A 137 -5.00 12.20 -7.97
CA MET A 137 -3.54 12.12 -8.00
C MET A 137 -3.08 10.70 -8.28
N LEU A 138 -3.71 9.71 -7.63
CA LEU A 138 -3.46 8.30 -7.91
C LEU A 138 -3.67 7.97 -9.40
N THR A 139 -4.80 8.38 -9.98
CA THR A 139 -5.12 8.04 -11.38
C THR A 139 -4.19 8.73 -12.38
N ARG A 140 -3.68 9.92 -12.06
CA ARG A 140 -2.65 10.60 -12.83
C ARG A 140 -1.34 9.79 -12.88
N LEU A 141 -0.97 9.13 -11.78
CA LEU A 141 0.30 8.41 -11.65
C LEU A 141 0.26 6.97 -12.19
N LEU A 142 -0.89 6.47 -12.65
CA LEU A 142 -0.99 5.12 -13.21
C LEU A 142 -0.14 4.97 -14.48
N ILE A 143 0.55 3.83 -14.55
CA ILE A 143 1.28 3.38 -15.76
C ILE A 143 0.77 2.04 -16.31
N GLN A 144 -0.21 1.44 -15.62
CA GLN A 144 -0.92 0.24 -16.05
C GLN A 144 -2.34 0.25 -15.50
N GLN A 145 -3.24 -0.52 -16.11
CA GLN A 145 -4.62 -0.65 -15.65
C GLN A 145 -4.64 -1.31 -14.26
N PRO A 146 -5.28 -0.71 -13.25
CA PRO A 146 -5.27 -1.26 -11.90
C PRO A 146 -6.18 -2.48 -11.79
N ILE A 147 -5.85 -3.33 -10.82
CA ILE A 147 -6.55 -4.56 -10.54
C ILE A 147 -7.46 -4.35 -9.33
N LEU A 148 -8.75 -4.65 -9.47
CA LEU A 148 -9.65 -4.72 -8.32
C LEU A 148 -9.53 -6.08 -7.64
N LEU A 149 -9.29 -6.10 -6.33
CA LEU A 149 -9.13 -7.35 -5.59
C LEU A 149 -10.48 -8.07 -5.41
N PRO A 150 -10.49 -9.42 -5.45
CA PRO A 150 -11.72 -10.22 -5.41
C PRO A 150 -12.49 -10.02 -4.11
N LYS A 151 -13.84 -9.97 -4.18
CA LYS A 151 -14.69 -9.71 -3.00
C LYS A 151 -15.01 -10.95 -2.17
N HIS A 152 -14.77 -12.14 -2.70
CA HIS A 152 -15.33 -13.39 -2.15
C HIS A 152 -14.61 -13.90 -0.90
N LYS A 153 -13.47 -13.32 -0.53
CA LYS A 153 -12.73 -13.59 0.71
C LYS A 153 -12.21 -12.28 1.29
N SER A 154 -11.94 -12.24 2.60
CA SER A 154 -11.22 -11.10 3.18
C SER A 154 -9.86 -10.99 2.50
N ASN A 155 -9.64 -9.93 1.71
CA ASN A 155 -8.36 -9.70 1.03
C ASN A 155 -7.24 -9.34 2.02
N VAL A 156 -7.60 -9.12 3.28
CA VAL A 156 -6.68 -8.77 4.36
C VAL A 156 -6.90 -9.67 5.57
N SER A 157 -5.84 -9.93 6.32
CA SER A 157 -5.87 -10.71 7.55
C SER A 157 -4.92 -10.10 8.58
N LEU A 158 -5.23 -10.27 9.87
CA LEU A 158 -4.28 -9.95 10.94
C LEU A 158 -3.40 -11.16 11.21
N PRO A 159 -2.06 -11.07 11.04
CA PRO A 159 -1.15 -12.20 11.20
C PRO A 159 -1.26 -12.90 12.56
N PHE A 160 -1.51 -12.13 13.62
CA PHE A 160 -1.61 -12.60 15.01
C PHE A 160 -3.06 -12.91 15.44
N LYS A 161 -4.07 -12.66 14.59
CA LYS A 161 -5.49 -12.91 14.90
C LYS A 161 -6.31 -13.15 13.64
N GLN A 162 -6.13 -14.33 13.04
CA GLN A 162 -6.72 -14.69 11.73
C GLN A 162 -8.26 -14.66 11.70
N GLU A 163 -8.92 -14.89 12.84
CA GLU A 163 -10.39 -14.87 12.94
C GLU A 163 -10.99 -13.45 12.98
N LYS A 164 -10.16 -12.42 13.20
CA LYS A 164 -10.65 -11.04 13.26
C LYS A 164 -10.85 -10.50 11.85
N GLU A 165 -12.06 -10.04 11.56
CA GLU A 165 -12.38 -9.34 10.33
C GLU A 165 -11.96 -7.87 10.40
N HIS A 166 -11.61 -7.29 9.24
CA HIS A 166 -11.31 -5.87 9.15
C HIS A 166 -12.53 -5.04 9.62
N PRO A 167 -12.37 -3.92 10.34
CA PRO A 167 -13.50 -3.10 10.79
C PRO A 167 -14.46 -2.67 9.66
N LEU A 168 -13.89 -2.41 8.48
CA LEU A 168 -14.64 -2.12 7.24
C LEU A 168 -15.21 -3.36 6.52
N GLY A 169 -14.80 -4.57 6.93
CA GLY A 169 -15.31 -5.86 6.47
C GLY A 169 -15.56 -5.94 4.97
N LYS A 170 -16.77 -6.34 4.59
CA LYS A 170 -17.23 -6.48 3.19
C LYS A 170 -17.29 -5.17 2.40
N GLN A 171 -17.24 -4.02 3.07
CA GLN A 171 -17.23 -2.71 2.41
C GLN A 171 -15.83 -2.31 1.92
N LEU A 172 -14.78 -2.93 2.48
CA LEU A 172 -13.41 -2.68 2.04
C LEU A 172 -13.16 -3.32 0.68
N LYS A 173 -13.24 -2.50 -0.37
CA LYS A 173 -12.82 -2.84 -1.72
C LYS A 173 -11.41 -2.31 -1.92
N LEU A 174 -10.43 -3.19 -2.03
CA LEU A 174 -9.05 -2.82 -2.31
C LEU A 174 -8.77 -2.93 -3.81
N MET A 175 -7.82 -2.13 -4.28
CA MET A 175 -7.25 -2.23 -5.61
C MET A 175 -5.73 -2.15 -5.54
N ALA A 176 -5.08 -2.82 -6.48
CA ALA A 176 -3.64 -2.74 -6.69
C ALA A 176 -3.35 -1.87 -7.90
N CYS A 177 -2.47 -0.90 -7.73
CA CYS A 177 -2.11 0.09 -8.74
C CYS A 177 -0.61 0.05 -9.00
N LEU A 178 -0.21 -0.06 -10.27
CA LEU A 178 1.17 0.20 -10.67
C LEU A 178 1.30 1.68 -11.03
N LEU A 179 2.14 2.37 -10.28
CA LEU A 179 2.32 3.82 -10.33
C LEU A 179 3.74 4.19 -10.73
N SER A 180 3.91 5.35 -11.36
CA SER A 180 5.21 5.96 -11.60
C SER A 180 5.17 7.48 -11.47
N GLY A 181 6.20 8.06 -10.86
CA GLY A 181 6.47 9.50 -10.90
C GLY A 181 7.20 9.94 -12.18
N ASP A 182 7.57 9.03 -13.07
CA ASP A 182 8.17 9.34 -14.37
C ASP A 182 7.09 9.81 -15.37
N PRO A 183 7.11 11.08 -15.81
CA PRO A 183 6.12 11.63 -16.74
C PRO A 183 6.09 10.91 -18.09
N CYS A 184 7.20 10.30 -18.53
CA CYS A 184 7.27 9.61 -19.81
C CYS A 184 6.43 8.33 -19.80
N GLN A 185 6.58 7.51 -18.74
CA GLN A 185 5.80 6.28 -18.57
C GLN A 185 4.30 6.58 -18.38
N VAL A 186 3.99 7.60 -17.57
CA VAL A 186 2.62 8.07 -17.38
C VAL A 186 2.00 8.50 -18.71
N ARG A 187 2.67 9.37 -19.48
CA ARG A 187 2.17 9.81 -20.79
C ARG A 187 1.95 8.64 -21.75
N ALA A 188 2.89 7.70 -21.81
CA ALA A 188 2.78 6.53 -22.68
C ALA A 188 1.52 5.70 -22.35
N PHE A 189 1.28 5.43 -21.07
CA PHE A 189 0.08 4.72 -20.63
C PHE A 189 -1.21 5.49 -20.94
N HIS A 190 -1.28 6.78 -20.60
CA HIS A 190 -2.47 7.59 -20.83
C HIS A 190 -2.77 7.79 -22.32
N GLN A 191 -1.74 7.86 -23.18
CA GLN A 191 -1.92 7.89 -24.64
C GLN A 191 -2.46 6.55 -25.16
N LYS A 192 -1.90 5.43 -24.70
CA LYS A 192 -2.39 4.09 -25.05
C LYS A 192 -3.85 3.90 -24.65
N LEU A 193 -4.22 4.32 -23.44
CA LEU A 193 -5.61 4.32 -22.98
C LEU A 193 -6.50 5.17 -23.89
N LYS A 194 -6.10 6.41 -24.20
CA LYS A 194 -6.87 7.26 -25.11
C LYS A 194 -7.07 6.59 -26.47
N GLN A 195 -6.06 5.96 -27.04
CA GLN A 195 -6.19 5.25 -28.32
C GLN A 195 -7.13 4.04 -28.24
N GLN A 196 -7.08 3.29 -27.13
CA GLN A 196 -7.93 2.10 -26.94
C GLN A 196 -9.41 2.44 -26.70
N TYR A 197 -9.68 3.58 -26.05
CA TYR A 197 -11.03 3.97 -25.62
C TYR A 197 -11.61 5.17 -26.40
N SER A 198 -10.86 5.79 -27.31
CA SER A 198 -11.38 6.76 -28.28
C SER A 198 -11.81 6.02 -29.55
N THR A 199 -13.10 5.84 -29.75
CA THR A 199 -13.64 5.35 -31.03
C THR A 199 -13.47 6.43 -32.11
N PRO A 200 -12.95 6.11 -33.32
CA PRO A 200 -13.09 6.97 -34.47
C PRO A 200 -14.50 6.80 -35.04
N GLY A 201 -15.36 7.80 -34.81
CA GLY A 201 -16.66 7.93 -35.50
C GLY A 201 -17.81 7.13 -34.90
N GLY A 202 -18.66 7.81 -34.13
CA GLY A 202 -20.02 7.39 -33.83
C GLY A 202 -20.90 8.63 -33.81
N LEU A 203 -21.78 8.73 -34.80
CA LEU A 203 -22.77 9.80 -34.98
C LEU A 203 -23.46 10.17 -33.66
N GLU A 204 -23.77 11.46 -33.53
CA GLU A 204 -24.61 12.03 -32.49
C GLU A 204 -25.71 11.07 -32.02
N HIS A 205 -25.65 10.63 -30.76
CA HIS A 205 -26.79 10.01 -30.11
C HIS A 205 -27.60 11.12 -29.43
N LYS A 206 -28.64 11.59 -30.13
CA LYS A 206 -29.79 12.26 -29.51
C LYS A 206 -30.35 11.34 -28.41
N ASN A 207 -30.57 11.94 -27.23
CA ASN A 207 -31.27 11.41 -26.05
C ASN A 207 -31.92 10.03 -26.17
N ASN A 208 -31.50 9.09 -25.32
CA ASN A 208 -32.38 8.44 -24.34
C ASN A 208 -31.57 7.48 -23.47
N THR A 209 -31.76 7.63 -22.16
CA THR A 209 -31.26 6.77 -21.08
C THR A 209 -31.42 5.29 -21.44
N LYS A 210 -30.31 4.64 -21.81
CA LYS A 210 -30.21 3.18 -21.83
C LYS A 210 -29.38 2.76 -20.62
N SER A 211 -30.08 2.20 -19.64
CA SER A 211 -29.49 1.46 -18.53
C SER A 211 -28.76 0.23 -19.07
N PHE A 212 -27.42 0.27 -19.05
CA PHE A 212 -26.61 -0.93 -19.19
C PHE A 212 -26.37 -1.51 -17.80
N SER A 213 -27.29 -2.39 -17.38
CA SER A 213 -27.09 -3.27 -16.23
C SER A 213 -26.15 -4.40 -16.64
N THR A 214 -24.85 -4.21 -16.42
CA THR A 214 -23.90 -5.28 -16.11
C THR A 214 -22.91 -4.73 -15.09
N SER A 215 -22.77 -5.41 -13.96
CA SER A 215 -22.08 -4.96 -12.74
C SER A 215 -20.54 -4.91 -12.89
N GLY A 216 -20.05 -4.08 -13.82
CA GLY A 216 -18.65 -3.74 -13.95
C GLY A 216 -18.33 -2.51 -13.09
N SER A 217 -17.46 -2.64 -12.11
CA SER A 217 -16.86 -1.44 -11.51
C SER A 217 -15.95 -0.80 -12.55
N HIS A 218 -16.17 0.49 -12.83
CA HIS A 218 -15.35 1.28 -13.73
C HIS A 218 -14.48 2.26 -12.93
N LEU A 219 -13.25 2.45 -13.38
CA LEU A 219 -12.34 3.49 -12.95
C LEU A 219 -12.49 4.70 -13.87
N LEU A 220 -12.47 5.91 -13.29
CA LEU A 220 -12.39 7.13 -14.06
C LEU A 220 -10.93 7.57 -14.19
N ILE A 221 -10.37 7.50 -15.40
CA ILE A 221 -9.06 8.10 -15.73
C ILE A 221 -9.29 9.17 -16.80
N SER A 222 -8.97 10.42 -16.48
CA SER A 222 -9.07 11.55 -17.43
C SER A 222 -10.44 11.66 -18.12
N GLY A 223 -11.52 11.39 -17.39
CA GLY A 223 -12.91 11.42 -17.90
C GLY A 223 -13.37 10.14 -18.61
N MET A 224 -12.52 9.13 -18.79
CA MET A 224 -12.86 7.85 -19.42
C MET A 224 -13.24 6.80 -18.37
N GLN A 225 -14.30 6.03 -18.63
CA GLN A 225 -14.68 4.86 -17.82
C GLN A 225 -13.93 3.62 -18.30
N ILE A 226 -12.98 3.15 -17.50
CA ILE A 226 -12.14 1.99 -17.79
C ILE A 226 -12.56 0.85 -16.86
N PRO A 227 -12.95 -0.34 -17.37
CA PRO A 227 -13.30 -1.46 -16.49
C PRO A 227 -12.09 -1.86 -15.64
N PHE A 228 -12.29 -2.29 -14.39
CA PHE A 228 -11.18 -2.89 -13.63
C PHE A 228 -10.82 -4.26 -14.22
N ILE A 229 -9.52 -4.60 -14.18
CA ILE A 229 -9.09 -6.00 -14.35
C ILE A 229 -9.42 -6.74 -13.05
N GLN A 230 -9.97 -7.95 -13.16
CA GLN A 230 -10.17 -8.86 -12.04
C GLN A 230 -9.08 -9.93 -12.06
N LEU A 231 -8.53 -10.23 -10.88
CA LEU A 231 -7.54 -11.29 -10.63
C LEU A 231 -8.12 -12.70 -10.59
#